data_AF-A0A6B3EIP9-F1
#
_entry.id   AF-A0A6B3EIP9-F1
#
_cell.length_a   1.000
_cell.length_b   1.000
_cell.length_c   1.000
_cell.angle_alpha   90.00
_cell.angle_beta   90.00
_cell.angle_gamma   90.00
#
_symmetry.space_group_name_H-M   'P 1'
#
loop_
_entity.id
_entity.type
_entity.pdbx_description
1 polymer ?
#
loop_
_entity_poly.entity_id
_entity_poly.type
_entity_poly.pdbx_seq_one_letter_code
_entity_poly.pdbx_strand_id
1 'polypeptide(L)' 'MVGKGGWLNTGGTSYSLADLRGRIVILDFWTFCCINCLHVLDELRELEEKHRDTVVIIGMHSPKFVHEAEHAAVVD' A
#
# COMPACT_ATOMS: atom_id res chain seq x y z
N MET A 1 -0.76 9.88 -14.55
CA MET A 1 -0.68 8.40 -14.69
C MET A 1 -1.38 7.82 -13.48
N VAL A 2 -2.36 6.94 -13.70
CA VAL A 2 -3.07 6.22 -12.62
C VAL A 2 -2.77 4.75 -12.87
N GLY A 3 -2.38 3.99 -11.84
CA GLY A 3 -2.14 2.55 -11.99
C GLY A 3 -3.39 1.84 -12.51
N LYS A 4 -3.25 0.69 -13.18
CA LYS A 4 -4.39 -0.12 -13.69
C LYS A 4 -5.43 -0.50 -12.62
N GLY A 5 -5.16 -0.22 -11.34
CA GLY A 5 -6.07 -0.38 -10.22
C GLY A 5 -6.05 -1.79 -9.64
N GLY A 6 -6.87 -2.03 -8.62
CA GLY A 6 -7.00 -3.32 -7.95
C GLY A 6 -6.27 -3.38 -6.60
N TRP A 7 -6.84 -4.15 -5.68
CA TRP A 7 -6.24 -4.42 -4.38
C TRP A 7 -5.25 -5.59 -4.49
N LEU A 8 -4.10 -5.44 -3.83
CA LEU A 8 -3.10 -6.47 -3.67
C LEU A 8 -3.02 -6.87 -2.19
N ASN A 9 -2.58 -8.10 -1.91
CA ASN A 9 -2.44 -8.64 -0.55
C ASN A 9 -3.74 -8.70 0.28
N THR A 10 -4.90 -8.69 -0.37
CA THR A 10 -6.23 -8.75 0.29
C THR A 10 -7.01 -10.04 0.05
N GLY A 11 -6.38 -11.07 -0.56
CA GLY A 11 -7.08 -12.30 -0.93
C GLY A 11 -8.21 -12.11 -1.96
N GLY A 12 -8.15 -11.04 -2.76
CA GLY A 12 -9.16 -10.68 -3.75
C GLY A 12 -10.30 -9.81 -3.20
N THR A 13 -10.30 -9.50 -1.91
CA THR A 13 -11.27 -8.57 -1.32
C THR A 13 -10.92 -7.13 -1.67
N SER A 14 -11.92 -6.34 -2.07
CA SER A 14 -11.77 -4.89 -2.19
C SER A 14 -12.32 -4.22 -0.93
N TYR A 15 -11.58 -3.25 -0.40
CA TYR A 15 -11.99 -2.50 0.79
C TYR A 15 -12.44 -1.08 0.44
N SER A 16 -13.39 -0.57 1.21
CA SER A 16 -13.70 0.84 1.35
C SER A 16 -13.20 1.36 2.70
N LEU A 17 -13.06 2.68 2.85
CA LEU A 17 -12.72 3.26 4.15
C LEU A 17 -13.78 3.00 5.23
N ALA A 18 -15.03 2.73 4.84
CA ALA A 18 -16.09 2.40 5.79
C ALA A 18 -15.85 1.03 6.46
N ASP A 19 -15.25 0.09 5.74
CA ASP A 19 -14.94 -1.26 6.23
C ASP A 19 -13.83 -1.25 7.30
N LEU A 20 -13.05 -0.16 7.37
CA LEU A 20 -11.91 0.00 8.27
C LEU A 20 -12.20 0.91 9.48
N ARG A 21 -13.46 1.30 9.68
CA ARG A 21 -13.84 2.15 10.82
C ARG A 21 -13.50 1.47 12.15
N GLY A 22 -13.00 2.27 13.09
CA GLY A 22 -12.53 1.78 14.40
C GLY A 22 -11.06 1.33 14.41
N ARG A 23 -10.39 1.36 13.26
CA ARG A 23 -8.94 1.22 13.14
C ARG A 23 -8.30 2.58 12.86
N ILE A 24 -7.03 2.71 13.23
CA ILE A 24 -6.16 3.76 12.71
C ILE A 24 -5.71 3.33 11.33
N VAL A 25 -5.96 4.17 10.31
CA VAL A 25 -5.58 3.86 8.93
C VAL A 25 -4.44 4.78 8.52
N ILE A 26 -3.34 4.17 8.09
CA ILE A 26 -2.19 4.88 7.51
C ILE A 26 -2.24 4.68 6.00
N LEU A 27 -2.29 5.78 5.26
CA LEU A 27 -2.17 5.77 3.81
C LEU A 27 -0.74 6.14 3.45
N ASP A 28 0.00 5.19 2.88
CA ASP A 28 1.38 5.40 2.42
C ASP A 28 1.40 5.54 0.90
N PHE A 29 1.73 6.74 0.40
CA PHE A 29 1.81 6.99 -1.03
C PHE A 29 3.23 6.71 -1.52
N TRP A 30 3.39 5.63 -2.27
CA TRP A 30 4.70 5.12 -2.62
C TRP A 30 4.80 4.72 -4.09
N THR A 31 6.01 4.41 -4.53
CA THR A 31 6.28 3.79 -5.83
C THR A 31 7.56 2.96 -5.77
N PHE A 32 7.67 1.88 -6.55
CA PHE A 32 8.71 0.88 -6.32
C PHE A 32 10.14 1.36 -6.65
N CYS A 33 10.33 2.28 -7.62
CA CYS A 33 11.67 2.78 -7.95
C CYS A 33 12.19 3.85 -6.96
N CYS A 34 11.39 4.24 -5.98
CA CYS A 34 11.70 5.31 -5.04
C CYS A 34 12.48 4.76 -3.83
N ILE A 35 13.81 4.98 -3.81
CA ILE A 35 14.65 4.52 -2.68
C ILE A 35 14.20 5.06 -1.33
N ASN A 36 13.71 6.30 -1.29
CA ASN A 36 13.17 6.89 -0.06
C ASN A 36 11.92 6.15 0.42
N CYS A 37 11.10 5.66 -0.50
CA CYS A 37 9.89 4.93 -0.19
C CYS A 37 10.25 3.53 0.32
N LEU A 38 11.25 2.87 -0.29
CA LEU A 38 11.73 1.56 0.16
C LEU A 38 12.27 1.59 1.60
N HIS A 39 12.99 2.64 2.00
CA HIS A 39 13.46 2.79 3.38
C HIS A 39 12.32 2.92 4.41
N VAL A 40 11.16 3.44 4.01
CA VAL A 40 10.00 3.59 4.90
C VAL A 40 9.25 2.27 5.07
N LEU A 41 9.35 1.34 4.12
CA LEU A 41 8.64 0.05 4.18
C LEU A 41 9.04 -0.77 5.41
N ASP A 42 10.33 -0.78 5.78
CA ASP A 42 10.80 -1.54 6.95
C ASP A 42 10.19 -0.99 8.25
N GLU A 43 10.14 0.33 8.41
CA GLU A 43 9.50 0.99 9.56
C GLU A 43 7.98 0.72 9.62
N LEU A 44 7.31 0.72 8.45
CA LEU A 44 5.89 0.42 8.36
C LEU A 44 5.60 -1.05 8.72
N ARG A 45 6.47 -1.99 8.35
CA ARG A 45 6.34 -3.41 8.71
C ARG A 45 6.43 -3.62 10.23
N GLU A 46 7.40 -3.00 10.88
CA GLU A 46 7.52 -3.07 12.34
C GLU A 46 6.30 -2.45 13.05
N LEU A 47 5.80 -1.33 12.52
CA LEU A 47 4.60 -0.67 13.04
C LEU A 47 3.35 -1.56 12.89
N GLU A 48 3.17 -2.19 11.72
CA GLU A 48 2.08 -3.13 11.46
C GLU A 48 2.13 -4.32 12.41
N GLU A 49 3.29 -4.95 12.58
CA GLU A 49 3.46 -6.09 13.47
C GLU A 49 3.13 -5.73 14.92
N LYS A 50 3.61 -4.58 15.39
CA LYS A 50 3.39 -4.11 16.77
C LYS A 50 1.95 -3.71 17.07
N HIS A 51 1.21 -3.23 16.06
CA HIS A 51 -0.13 -2.67 16.23
C HIS A 51 -1.20 -3.34 15.37
N ARG A 52 -1.01 -4.61 14.99
CA ARG A 52 -1.89 -5.34 14.05
C ARG A 52 -3.38 -5.34 14.38
N ASP A 53 -3.71 -5.19 15.67
CA ASP A 53 -5.10 -5.22 16.15
C ASP A 53 -5.81 -3.87 15.97
N THR A 54 -5.06 -2.77 15.84
CA THR A 54 -5.58 -1.40 15.86
C THR A 54 -5.17 -0.56 14.66
N VAL A 55 -4.07 -0.90 13.99
CA VAL A 55 -3.54 -0.17 12.82
C VAL A 55 -3.72 -1.00 11.55
N VAL A 56 -4.07 -0.32 10.46
CA VAL A 56 -4.09 -0.86 9.10
C VAL A 56 -3.27 0.07 8.21
N ILE A 57 -2.36 -0.50 7.43
CA ILE A 57 -1.53 0.23 6.47
C ILE A 57 -2.02 -0.07 5.05
N ILE A 58 -2.24 0.97 4.25
CA ILE A 58 -2.65 0.86 2.85
C ILE A 58 -1.59 1.55 2.00
N GLY A 59 -0.83 0.75 1.26
CA GLY A 59 0.13 1.23 0.27
C GLY A 59 -0.58 1.72 -1.00
N MET A 60 -0.68 3.03 -1.16
CA MET A 60 -1.26 3.71 -2.32
C MET A 60 -0.20 3.88 -3.42
N HIS A 61 0.05 2.83 -4.20
CA HIS A 61 1.01 2.87 -5.30
C HIS A 61 0.64 3.94 -6.34
N SER A 62 1.47 4.96 -6.43
CA SER A 62 1.27 6.16 -7.25
C SER A 62 2.44 6.30 -8.22
N PRO A 63 2.35 5.69 -9.41
CA PRO A 63 3.50 5.50 -10.30
C PRO A 63 4.12 6.81 -10.75
N LYS A 64 5.46 6.90 -10.65
CA LYS A 64 6.26 8.03 -11.14
C LYS A 64 6.53 7.91 -12.64
N PHE A 65 6.71 6.69 -13.14
CA PHE A 65 6.95 6.39 -14.56
C PHE A 65 5.88 5.50 -15.17
N VAL A 66 5.76 5.52 -16.50
CA VAL A 66 4.73 4.76 -17.26
C VAL A 66 4.83 3.26 -16.99
N HIS A 67 6.04 2.71 -16.93
CA HIS A 67 6.24 1.28 -16.68
C HIS A 67 5.80 0.85 -15.27
N GLU A 68 5.77 1.76 -14.30
CA GLU A 68 5.30 1.48 -12.94
C GLU A 68 3.78 1.48 -12.83
N ALA A 69 3.06 1.96 -13.85
CA ALA A 69 1.60 1.93 -13.88
C ALA A 69 1.05 0.54 -14.28
N GLU A 70 1.91 -0.34 -14.81
CA GLU A 70 1.54 -1.72 -15.10
C GLU A 70 1.37 -2.50 -13.80
N HIS A 71 0.18 -3.04 -13.57
CA HIS A 71 -0.17 -3.75 -12.34
C HIS A 71 0.81 -4.91 -12.05
N ALA A 72 1.25 -5.62 -13.09
CA ALA A 72 2.24 -6.69 -12.96
C ALA A 72 3.60 -6.22 -12.40
N ALA A 73 3.96 -4.95 -12.57
CA ALA A 73 5.21 -4.40 -12.02
C ALA A 73 5.17 -4.17 -10.49
N VAL A 74 4.00 -4.34 -9.87
CA VAL A 74 3.75 -4.07 -8.44
C VAL A 74 3.26 -5.33 -7.71
N VAL A 75 2.90 -6.38 -8.45
CA VAL A 75 2.37 -7.65 -7.91
C VAL A 75 3.48 -8.58 -7.42
N ASP A 76 4.70 -8.41 -7.92
CA ASP A 76 5.86 -9.26 -7.61
C ASP A 76 6.59 -8.82 -6.33
#